data_AF-A0A832ET28-F1
#
_entry.id   AF-A0A832ET28-F1
#
_cell.length_a   1.000
_cell.length_b   1.000
_cell.length_c   1.000
_cell.angle_alpha   90.00
_cell.angle_beta   90.00
_cell.angle_gamma   90.00
#
_symmetry.space_group_name_H-M   'P 1'
#
loop_
_entity.id
_entity.type
_entity.pdbx_description
1 polymer ?
#
loop_
_entity_poly.entity_id
_entity_poly.type
_entity_poly.pdbx_seq_one_letter_code
_entity_poly.pdbx_strand_id
1 'polypeptide(L)'
;FPLSGFWSKDEIVASTQGHPVFMFFTLLIAFMTAFYMFRLCFMTFTGAPRNEEKYHHAHESPKSMTYPLMFLAFLSIFAGWVGLPWLHHGFSSFVFHEEVHHAGPQYILMIVSTIVAVSGIGLAYLIYYKRKFSADAIAEKFKPIYTHLYNKYYFDELYDAVIIRPILGLTNLLWWFDANVIDGLVNFSGWLTVKWADAKQLFDQYVVDGAVNGAGYLMMGLSWLFRYLQNGSLQFYTLIVAAGAIGIVIYKVTPEGFYYYLAGLLIMALSRLLVRSLRTERADSGAKYEG
;
A
#
# COMPACT_ATOMS: atom_id res chain seq x y z
N PHE A 1 8.73 39.46 -38.32
CA PHE A 1 8.65 40.79 -37.71
C PHE A 1 7.18 41.16 -37.57
N PRO A 2 6.62 41.52 -36.39
CA PRO A 2 7.26 42.26 -35.29
C PRO A 2 7.04 41.67 -33.86
N LEU A 3 6.57 40.43 -33.70
CA LEU A 3 6.15 39.89 -32.40
C LEU A 3 7.31 39.54 -31.44
N SER A 4 7.02 39.38 -30.15
CA SER A 4 7.99 39.09 -29.08
C SER A 4 8.95 37.94 -29.34
N GLY A 5 8.46 36.87 -29.99
CA GLY A 5 9.28 35.72 -30.34
C GLY A 5 10.40 36.03 -31.35
N PHE A 6 10.34 37.14 -32.08
CA PHE A 6 11.45 37.57 -32.95
C PHE A 6 12.63 38.07 -32.12
N TRP A 7 12.37 38.98 -31.17
CA TRP A 7 13.39 39.60 -30.33
C TRP A 7 14.07 38.59 -29.41
N SER A 8 13.30 37.69 -28.78
CA SER A 8 13.89 36.68 -27.89
C SER A 8 14.65 35.57 -28.62
N LYS A 9 14.17 35.14 -29.80
CA LYS A 9 14.77 34.03 -30.55
C LYS A 9 16.01 34.45 -31.33
N ASP A 10 16.04 35.68 -31.85
CA ASP A 10 17.19 36.18 -32.60
C ASP A 10 18.43 36.35 -31.72
N GLU A 11 18.26 36.78 -30.47
CA GLU A 11 19.36 36.85 -29.49
C GLU A 11 20.03 35.47 -29.26
N ILE A 12 19.25 34.39 -29.23
CA ILE A 12 19.76 33.02 -29.09
C ILE A 12 20.49 32.56 -30.37
N VAL A 13 20.01 32.94 -31.55
CA VAL A 13 20.71 32.63 -32.80
C VAL A 13 22.03 33.41 -32.88
N ALA A 14 22.02 34.68 -32.45
CA ALA A 14 23.21 35.52 -32.39
C ALA A 14 24.26 34.99 -31.40
N SER A 15 23.86 34.38 -30.28
CA SER A 15 24.81 33.78 -29.32
C SER A 15 25.51 32.52 -29.85
N THR A 16 24.97 31.87 -30.89
CA THR A 16 25.63 30.72 -31.55
C THR A 16 26.70 31.14 -32.57
N GLN A 17 26.97 32.44 -32.73
CA GLN A 17 28.07 32.92 -33.57
C GLN A 17 29.41 32.34 -33.10
N GLY A 18 30.22 31.86 -34.05
CA GLY A 18 31.49 31.18 -33.76
C GLY A 18 31.40 29.65 -33.71
N HIS A 19 30.19 29.07 -33.59
CA HIS A 19 29.97 27.62 -33.63
C HIS A 19 29.05 27.21 -34.79
N PRO A 20 29.59 26.87 -35.97
CA PRO A 20 28.79 26.66 -37.18
C PRO A 20 27.78 25.53 -37.06
N VAL A 21 28.09 24.48 -36.29
CA VAL A 21 27.18 23.34 -36.05
C VAL A 21 25.94 23.78 -35.27
N PHE A 22 26.12 24.52 -34.18
CA PHE A 22 25.00 25.00 -33.37
C PHE A 22 24.15 26.02 -34.13
N MET A 23 24.78 26.92 -34.88
CA MET A 23 24.06 27.87 -35.74
C MET A 23 23.18 27.17 -36.79
N PHE A 24 23.70 26.10 -37.42
CA PHE A 24 22.90 25.33 -38.37
C PHE A 24 21.67 24.70 -37.69
N PHE A 25 21.85 24.06 -36.54
CA PHE A 25 20.74 23.44 -35.81
C PHE A 25 19.74 24.46 -35.28
N THR A 26 20.16 25.62 -34.78
CA THR A 26 19.23 26.66 -34.30
C THR A 26 18.40 27.26 -35.43
N LEU A 27 19.00 27.50 -36.60
CA LEU A 27 18.28 27.93 -37.80
C LEU A 27 17.33 26.84 -38.32
N LEU A 28 17.77 25.58 -38.31
CA LEU A 28 16.91 24.44 -38.67
C LEU A 28 15.72 24.31 -37.73
N ILE A 29 15.94 24.45 -36.42
CA ILE A 29 14.87 24.46 -35.42
C ILE A 29 13.94 25.65 -35.69
N ALA A 30 14.46 26.83 -36.03
CA ALA A 30 13.64 27.99 -36.37
C ALA A 30 12.72 27.72 -37.56
N PHE A 31 13.26 27.13 -38.63
CA PHE A 31 12.50 26.67 -39.79
C PHE A 31 11.42 25.65 -39.41
N MET A 32 11.81 24.57 -38.72
CA MET A 32 10.91 23.50 -38.32
C MET A 32 9.79 24.02 -37.41
N THR A 33 10.11 24.95 -36.50
CA THR A 33 9.14 25.59 -35.61
C THR A 33 8.07 26.32 -36.38
N ALA A 34 8.49 27.17 -37.32
CA ALA A 34 7.56 27.91 -38.16
C ALA A 34 6.70 26.95 -39.00
N PHE A 35 7.32 25.91 -39.57
CA PHE A 35 6.63 24.91 -40.37
C PHE A 35 5.55 24.15 -39.58
N TYR A 36 5.86 23.58 -38.40
CA TYR A 36 4.89 22.76 -37.68
C TYR A 36 3.76 23.59 -37.05
N MET A 37 4.03 24.82 -36.61
CA MET A 37 3.00 25.71 -36.05
C MET A 37 2.01 26.15 -37.12
N PHE A 38 2.48 26.57 -38.29
CA PHE A 38 1.59 26.94 -39.39
C PHE A 38 0.90 25.74 -40.02
N ARG A 39 1.53 24.57 -40.06
CA ARG A 39 0.86 23.30 -40.40
C ARG A 39 -0.37 23.08 -39.50
N LEU A 40 -0.22 23.24 -38.18
CA LEU A 40 -1.33 23.10 -37.24
C LEU A 40 -2.42 24.14 -37.50
N CYS A 41 -2.06 25.42 -37.69
CA CYS A 41 -3.03 26.47 -37.98
C CYS A 41 -3.82 26.18 -39.27
N PHE A 42 -3.14 25.83 -40.36
CA PHE A 42 -3.81 25.52 -41.62
C PHE A 42 -4.66 24.25 -41.51
N MET A 43 -4.18 23.19 -40.86
CA MET A 43 -4.96 21.96 -40.71
C MET A 43 -6.19 22.10 -39.83
N THR A 44 -6.15 22.98 -38.82
CA THR A 44 -7.24 23.13 -37.84
C THR A 44 -8.26 24.18 -38.27
N PHE A 45 -7.81 25.33 -38.78
CA PHE A 45 -8.70 26.46 -39.08
C PHE A 45 -9.05 26.59 -40.56
N THR A 46 -8.31 25.94 -41.46
CA THR A 46 -8.55 26.07 -42.90
C THR A 46 -8.87 24.72 -43.53
N GLY A 47 -9.95 24.65 -44.31
CA GLY A 47 -10.40 23.43 -44.99
C GLY A 47 -11.75 22.92 -44.51
N ALA A 48 -12.18 21.80 -45.10
CA ALA A 48 -13.43 21.16 -44.74
C ALA A 48 -13.29 20.40 -43.40
N PRO A 49 -14.32 20.45 -42.53
CA PRO A 49 -14.30 19.73 -41.26
C PRO A 49 -14.21 18.23 -41.52
N ARG A 50 -13.33 17.55 -40.79
CA ARG A 50 -13.18 16.08 -40.87
C ARG A 50 -14.34 15.33 -40.19
N ASN A 51 -15.05 16.00 -39.28
CA ASN A 51 -16.21 15.46 -38.57
C ASN A 51 -17.26 16.57 -38.44
N GLU A 52 -18.39 16.41 -39.14
CA GLU A 52 -19.44 17.43 -39.23
C GLU A 52 -20.21 17.59 -37.90
N GLU A 53 -20.50 16.49 -37.19
CA GLU A 53 -21.23 16.53 -35.92
C GLU A 53 -20.52 17.38 -34.85
N LYS A 54 -19.19 17.24 -34.75
CA LYS A 54 -18.37 18.03 -33.80
C LYS A 54 -18.26 19.50 -34.21
N TYR A 55 -18.31 19.79 -35.50
CA TYR A 55 -18.28 21.16 -36.00
C TYR A 55 -19.57 21.91 -35.61
N HIS A 56 -20.73 21.26 -35.72
CA HIS A 56 -22.01 21.87 -35.35
C HIS A 56 -22.14 22.19 -33.84
N HIS A 57 -21.41 21.47 -32.99
CA HIS A 57 -21.38 21.73 -31.55
C HIS A 57 -20.24 22.67 -31.12
N ALA A 58 -19.38 23.12 -32.05
CA ALA A 58 -18.32 24.05 -31.75
C ALA A 58 -18.90 25.45 -31.56
N HIS A 59 -18.89 25.93 -30.31
CA HIS A 59 -19.27 27.29 -29.97
C HIS A 59 -18.05 28.08 -29.48
N GLU A 60 -18.15 29.40 -29.55
CA GLU A 60 -17.14 30.32 -29.01
C GLU A 60 -16.89 30.03 -27.52
N SER A 61 -15.65 30.23 -27.07
CA SER A 61 -15.29 30.07 -25.67
C SER A 61 -16.02 31.08 -24.78
N PRO A 62 -16.43 30.71 -23.55
CA PRO A 62 -17.04 31.63 -22.62
C PRO A 62 -16.09 32.78 -22.28
N LYS A 63 -16.67 33.95 -21.96
CA LYS A 63 -15.91 35.18 -21.67
C LYS A 63 -14.84 35.01 -20.59
N SER A 64 -15.03 34.08 -19.64
CA SER A 64 -14.06 33.73 -18.60
C SER A 64 -12.74 33.17 -19.14
N MET A 65 -12.71 32.55 -20.32
CA MET A 65 -11.48 32.15 -21.02
C MET A 65 -11.00 33.20 -22.02
N THR A 66 -11.93 33.88 -22.71
CA THR A 66 -11.58 34.82 -23.78
C THR A 66 -10.84 36.05 -23.25
N TYR A 67 -11.25 36.61 -22.09
CA TYR A 67 -10.57 37.78 -21.52
C TYR A 67 -9.10 37.51 -21.15
N PRO A 68 -8.75 36.42 -20.42
CA PRO A 68 -7.35 36.04 -20.20
C PRO A 68 -6.56 35.87 -21.50
N LEU A 69 -7.12 35.19 -22.50
CA LEU A 69 -6.43 34.97 -23.78
C LEU A 69 -6.15 36.28 -24.54
N MET A 70 -7.11 37.20 -24.57
CA MET A 70 -6.92 38.52 -25.18
C MET A 70 -5.86 39.34 -24.45
N PHE A 71 -5.85 39.29 -23.11
CA PHE A 71 -4.85 39.96 -22.31
C PHE A 71 -3.43 39.40 -22.56
N LEU A 72 -3.29 38.07 -22.63
CA LEU A 72 -2.02 37.44 -22.97
C LEU A 72 -1.57 37.74 -24.40
N ALA A 73 -2.50 37.79 -25.36
CA ALA A 73 -2.22 38.18 -26.74
C ALA A 73 -1.72 39.63 -26.82
N PHE A 74 -2.37 40.54 -26.09
CA PHE A 74 -1.91 41.92 -25.94
C PHE A 74 -0.49 41.96 -25.38
N LEU A 75 -0.22 41.33 -24.24
CA LEU A 75 1.13 41.27 -23.67
C LEU A 75 2.15 40.67 -24.63
N SER A 76 1.78 39.65 -25.42
CA SER A 76 2.69 39.03 -26.38
C SER A 76 3.11 39.95 -27.53
N ILE A 77 2.29 40.95 -27.88
CA ILE A 77 2.63 41.98 -28.88
C ILE A 77 3.63 42.97 -28.27
N PHE A 78 3.37 43.46 -27.05
CA PHE A 78 4.13 44.55 -26.45
C PHE A 78 5.37 44.10 -25.66
N ALA A 79 5.35 42.94 -25.02
CA ALA A 79 6.47 42.42 -24.23
C ALA A 79 7.74 42.26 -25.07
N GLY A 80 7.58 42.01 -26.37
CA GLY A 80 8.70 41.94 -27.31
C GLY A 80 9.52 43.21 -27.43
N TRP A 81 8.92 44.37 -27.18
CA TRP A 81 9.61 45.65 -27.33
C TRP A 81 10.71 45.88 -26.31
N VAL A 82 10.74 45.14 -25.21
CA VAL A 82 11.86 45.17 -24.25
C VAL A 82 13.16 44.70 -24.93
N GLY A 83 13.08 43.79 -25.89
CA GLY A 83 14.23 43.29 -26.66
C GLY A 83 14.62 44.15 -27.87
N LEU A 84 14.22 45.42 -27.92
CA LEU A 84 14.58 46.31 -29.04
C LEU A 84 16.08 46.66 -29.01
N PRO A 85 16.80 46.61 -30.16
CA PRO A 85 18.25 46.88 -30.23
C PRO A 85 18.69 48.26 -29.71
N TRP A 86 17.77 49.22 -29.66
CA TRP A 86 18.00 50.59 -29.17
C TRP A 86 17.81 50.71 -27.64
N LEU A 87 17.17 49.72 -27.01
CA LEU A 87 17.13 49.60 -25.57
C LEU A 87 18.34 48.76 -25.17
N HIS A 88 19.31 49.38 -24.48
CA HIS A 88 20.59 48.76 -24.10
C HIS A 88 20.46 47.54 -23.15
N HIS A 89 19.23 47.11 -22.82
CA HIS A 89 18.88 45.99 -21.93
C HIS A 89 17.89 45.04 -22.65
N GLY A 90 18.40 44.24 -23.59
CA GLY A 90 17.62 43.20 -24.26
C GLY A 90 17.26 42.02 -23.34
N PHE A 91 16.66 40.95 -23.87
CA PHE A 91 16.28 39.79 -23.04
C PHE A 91 17.50 39.11 -22.39
N SER A 92 18.65 39.18 -23.04
CA SER A 92 19.95 38.69 -22.56
C SER A 92 20.39 39.27 -21.22
N SER A 93 20.02 40.52 -20.86
CA SER A 93 20.38 41.10 -19.56
C SER A 93 19.62 40.50 -18.38
N PHE A 94 18.49 39.82 -18.63
CA PHE A 94 17.78 39.07 -17.60
C PHE A 94 18.37 37.67 -17.38
N VAL A 95 19.17 37.18 -18.33
CA VAL A 95 19.69 35.80 -18.34
C VAL A 95 21.15 35.73 -17.87
N PHE A 96 21.96 36.75 -18.17
CA PHE A 96 23.39 36.78 -17.82
C PHE A 96 23.71 37.86 -16.78
N HIS A 97 24.41 37.48 -15.72
CA HIS A 97 24.83 38.37 -14.61
C HIS A 97 26.23 38.98 -14.81
N GLU A 98 26.97 38.59 -15.84
CA GLU A 98 28.33 39.05 -16.14
C GLU A 98 28.33 39.76 -17.50
N GLU A 99 29.27 40.70 -17.73
CA GLU A 99 29.29 41.58 -18.91
C GLU A 99 29.25 40.77 -20.21
N VAL A 100 28.05 40.64 -20.77
CA VAL A 100 27.81 39.96 -22.03
C VAL A 100 28.52 40.77 -23.10
N HIS A 101 29.55 40.18 -23.74
CA HIS A 101 30.16 40.76 -24.91
C HIS A 101 29.06 41.07 -25.93
N HIS A 102 28.73 42.36 -26.05
CA HIS A 102 27.74 42.84 -26.99
C HIS A 102 28.23 42.53 -28.41
N ALA A 103 27.83 41.38 -28.97
CA ALA A 103 27.74 41.27 -30.41
C ALA A 103 26.65 42.26 -30.82
N GLY A 104 27.06 43.44 -31.32
CA GLY A 104 26.14 44.48 -31.78
C GLY A 104 25.09 43.90 -32.73
N PRO A 105 23.95 44.58 -32.95
CA PRO A 105 22.82 44.04 -33.71
C PRO A 105 23.28 43.48 -35.06
N GLN A 106 23.25 42.15 -35.17
CA GLN A 106 23.67 41.43 -36.37
C GLN A 106 22.49 41.40 -37.34
N TYR A 107 22.22 42.55 -37.98
CA TYR A 107 21.10 42.72 -38.91
C TYR A 107 21.07 41.64 -40.01
N ILE A 108 22.23 41.13 -40.42
CA ILE A 108 22.34 40.03 -41.37
C ILE A 108 21.72 38.75 -40.80
N LEU A 109 22.02 38.38 -39.54
CA LEU A 109 21.41 37.21 -38.90
C LEU A 109 19.91 37.37 -38.72
N MET A 110 19.45 38.56 -38.33
CA MET A 110 18.02 38.88 -38.22
C MET A 110 17.27 38.64 -39.53
N ILE A 111 17.84 39.12 -40.64
CA ILE A 111 17.27 38.94 -41.98
C ILE A 111 17.29 37.47 -42.37
N VAL A 112 18.43 36.78 -42.21
CA VAL A 112 18.57 35.35 -42.54
C VAL A 112 17.57 34.51 -41.74
N SER A 113 17.50 34.71 -40.41
CA SER A 113 16.56 34.04 -39.51
C SER A 113 15.11 34.29 -39.92
N THR A 114 14.76 35.53 -40.30
CA THR A 114 13.43 35.88 -40.80
C THR A 114 13.11 35.17 -42.11
N ILE A 115 14.04 35.15 -43.07
CA ILE A 115 13.86 34.46 -44.36
C ILE A 115 13.67 32.96 -44.12
N VAL A 116 14.45 32.35 -43.22
CA VAL A 116 14.33 30.94 -42.85
C VAL A 116 12.98 30.63 -42.19
N ALA A 117 12.50 31.50 -41.30
CA ALA A 117 11.17 31.33 -40.72
C ALA A 117 10.06 31.46 -41.79
N VAL A 118 10.14 32.48 -42.66
CA VAL A 118 9.18 32.71 -43.74
C VAL A 118 9.19 31.58 -44.76
N SER A 119 10.34 30.99 -45.06
CA SER A 119 10.42 29.83 -45.96
C SER A 119 9.74 28.60 -45.36
N GLY A 120 9.84 28.38 -44.04
CA GLY A 120 9.09 27.35 -43.32
C GLY A 120 7.57 27.55 -43.40
N ILE A 121 7.11 28.79 -43.21
CA ILE A 121 5.69 29.16 -43.37
C ILE A 121 5.24 28.95 -44.81
N GLY A 122 6.04 29.40 -45.78
CA GLY A 122 5.75 29.26 -47.20
C GLY A 122 5.64 27.81 -47.63
N LEU A 123 6.53 26.94 -47.14
CA LEU A 123 6.46 25.50 -47.41
C LEU A 123 5.20 24.87 -46.79
N ALA A 124 4.87 25.21 -45.54
CA ALA A 124 3.64 24.74 -44.89
C ALA A 124 2.38 25.19 -45.65
N TYR A 125 2.36 26.43 -46.13
CA TYR A 125 1.26 26.98 -46.94
C TYR A 125 1.09 26.23 -48.27
N LEU A 126 2.19 25.90 -48.96
CA LEU A 126 2.14 25.17 -50.24
C LEU A 126 1.64 23.73 -50.06
N ILE A 127 2.04 23.06 -48.97
CA ILE A 127 1.66 21.66 -48.68
C ILE A 127 0.23 21.58 -48.13
N TYR A 128 -0.11 22.34 -47.10
CA TYR A 128 -1.36 22.13 -46.34
C TYR A 128 -2.52 23.02 -46.79
N TYR A 129 -2.25 24.28 -47.17
CA TYR A 129 -3.31 25.19 -47.61
C TYR A 129 -3.59 25.04 -49.11
N LYS A 130 -2.57 25.21 -49.97
CA LYS A 130 -2.73 25.09 -51.43
C LYS A 130 -2.78 23.64 -51.92
N ARG A 131 -2.40 22.66 -51.10
CA ARG A 131 -2.38 21.23 -51.45
C ARG A 131 -1.64 20.92 -52.75
N LYS A 132 -0.62 21.72 -53.11
CA LYS A 132 0.17 21.54 -54.35
C LYS A 132 1.07 20.31 -54.28
N PHE A 133 1.51 19.95 -53.08
CA PHE A 133 2.30 18.76 -52.82
C PHE A 133 1.53 17.87 -51.85
N SER A 134 1.38 16.59 -52.19
CA SER A 134 0.77 15.61 -51.28
C SER A 134 1.74 15.32 -50.14
N ALA A 135 1.33 15.63 -48.92
CA ALA A 135 2.08 15.26 -47.71
C ALA A 135 2.22 13.74 -47.59
N ASP A 136 1.20 12.99 -48.01
CA ASP A 136 1.19 11.52 -47.96
C ASP A 136 2.22 10.92 -48.93
N ALA A 137 2.38 11.50 -50.12
CA ALA A 137 3.41 11.07 -51.08
C ALA A 137 4.83 11.30 -50.55
N ILE A 138 5.05 12.39 -49.80
CA ILE A 138 6.34 12.66 -49.13
C ILE A 138 6.56 11.64 -48.00
N ALA A 139 5.53 11.32 -47.22
CA ALA A 139 5.59 10.35 -46.14
C ALA A 139 5.88 8.93 -46.66
N GLU A 140 5.28 8.52 -47.78
CA GLU A 140 5.55 7.23 -48.42
C GLU A 140 7.00 7.12 -48.89
N LYS A 141 7.55 8.18 -49.49
CA LYS A 141 8.94 8.20 -49.97
C LYS A 141 9.95 8.07 -48.83
N PHE A 142 9.65 8.63 -47.66
CA PHE A 142 10.51 8.60 -46.47
C PHE A 142 9.93 7.75 -45.34
N LYS A 143 9.17 6.70 -45.68
CA LYS A 143 8.45 5.86 -44.71
C LYS A 143 9.26 5.41 -43.49
N PRO A 144 10.55 4.98 -43.60
CA PRO A 144 11.32 4.56 -42.43
C PRO A 144 11.53 5.70 -41.43
N ILE A 145 11.95 6.86 -41.93
CA ILE A 145 12.21 8.06 -41.12
C ILE A 145 10.90 8.60 -40.56
N TYR A 146 9.85 8.67 -41.41
CA TYR A 146 8.52 9.10 -41.01
C TYR A 146 7.97 8.22 -39.88
N THR A 147 8.10 6.90 -39.99
CA THR A 147 7.60 5.96 -38.97
C THR A 147 8.32 6.15 -37.64
N HIS A 148 9.64 6.38 -37.68
CA HIS A 148 10.42 6.62 -36.46
C HIS A 148 10.02 7.94 -35.76
N LEU A 149 9.85 9.03 -36.52
CA LEU A 149 9.39 10.32 -35.99
C LEU A 149 7.93 10.26 -35.52
N TYR A 150 7.08 9.52 -36.24
CA TYR A 150 5.67 9.33 -35.93
C TYR A 150 5.49 8.58 -34.59
N ASN A 151 6.30 7.55 -34.36
CA ASN A 151 6.35 6.83 -33.08
C ASN A 151 7.21 7.54 -32.03
N LYS A 152 7.42 8.86 -32.16
CA LYS A 152 8.16 9.70 -31.19
C LYS A 152 9.52 9.12 -30.79
N TYR A 153 10.27 8.58 -31.74
CA TYR A 153 11.57 7.92 -31.54
C TYR A 153 11.51 6.64 -30.67
N TYR A 154 10.34 6.07 -30.44
CA TYR A 154 10.11 4.92 -29.57
C TYR A 154 10.55 5.13 -28.10
N PHE A 155 10.67 6.39 -27.66
CA PHE A 155 11.03 6.69 -26.27
C PHE A 155 9.94 6.24 -25.29
N ASP A 156 8.67 6.34 -25.68
CA ASP A 156 7.54 5.92 -24.84
C ASP A 156 7.61 4.40 -24.59
N GLU A 157 7.87 3.61 -25.63
CA GLU A 157 8.00 2.14 -25.56
C GLU A 157 9.28 1.71 -24.84
N LEU A 158 10.39 2.42 -25.04
CA LEU A 158 11.62 2.18 -24.31
C LEU A 158 11.41 2.44 -22.81
N TYR A 159 10.75 3.54 -22.46
CA TYR A 159 10.46 3.88 -21.06
C TYR A 159 9.50 2.85 -20.44
N ASP A 160 8.48 2.41 -21.17
CA ASP A 160 7.58 1.34 -20.73
C ASP A 160 8.34 0.04 -20.47
N ALA A 161 9.17 -0.39 -21.43
CA ALA A 161 9.88 -1.66 -21.35
C ALA A 161 11.00 -1.67 -20.29
N VAL A 162 11.76 -0.58 -20.16
CA VAL A 162 12.95 -0.51 -19.32
C VAL A 162 12.63 -0.06 -17.91
N ILE A 163 11.65 0.81 -17.72
CA ILE A 163 11.36 1.42 -16.42
C ILE A 163 10.03 0.91 -15.87
N ILE A 164 8.94 1.04 -16.63
CA ILE A 164 7.59 0.76 -16.10
C ILE A 164 7.39 -0.73 -15.82
N ARG A 165 7.60 -1.60 -16.82
CA ARG A 165 7.35 -3.05 -16.68
C ARG A 165 8.20 -3.71 -15.59
N PRO A 166 9.50 -3.43 -15.45
CA PRO A 166 10.30 -4.01 -14.37
C PRO A 166 9.84 -3.55 -12.99
N ILE A 167 9.44 -2.27 -12.85
CA ILE A 167 8.90 -1.74 -11.59
C ILE A 167 7.57 -2.43 -11.25
N LEU A 168 6.66 -2.58 -12.22
CA LEU A 168 5.41 -3.31 -12.01
C LEU A 168 5.65 -4.78 -11.66
N GLY A 169 6.64 -5.42 -12.30
CA GLY A 169 7.09 -6.77 -11.95
C GLY A 169 7.57 -6.87 -10.50
N LEU A 170 8.36 -5.90 -10.05
CA LEU A 170 8.82 -5.81 -8.66
C LEU A 170 7.66 -5.57 -7.69
N THR A 171 6.70 -4.70 -8.03
CA THR A 171 5.51 -4.47 -7.20
C THR A 171 4.69 -5.76 -7.04
N ASN A 172 4.51 -6.53 -8.11
CA ASN A 172 3.80 -7.81 -8.05
C ASN A 172 4.55 -8.85 -7.20
N LEU A 173 5.89 -8.86 -7.26
CA LEU A 173 6.71 -9.72 -6.40
C LEU A 173 6.55 -9.35 -4.92
N LEU A 174 6.58 -8.04 -4.60
CA LEU A 174 6.38 -7.56 -3.23
C LEU A 174 4.98 -7.89 -2.71
N TRP A 175 3.94 -7.72 -3.55
CA TRP A 175 2.58 -8.11 -3.19
C TRP A 175 2.47 -9.62 -2.93
N TRP A 176 3.07 -10.45 -3.78
CA TRP A 176 3.11 -11.89 -3.57
C TRP A 176 3.81 -12.27 -2.26
N PHE A 177 4.91 -11.60 -1.93
CA PHE A 177 5.63 -11.83 -0.67
C PHE A 177 4.76 -11.47 0.55
N ASP A 178 4.09 -10.32 0.53
CA ASP A 178 3.21 -9.87 1.60
C ASP A 178 2.03 -10.84 1.80
N ALA A 179 1.29 -11.14 0.73
CA ALA A 179 0.09 -11.96 0.78
C ALA A 179 0.34 -13.45 1.09
N ASN A 180 1.54 -13.98 0.80
CA ASN A 180 1.83 -15.40 1.05
C ASN A 180 2.72 -15.62 2.28
N VAL A 181 3.74 -14.78 2.47
CA VAL A 181 4.70 -14.96 3.57
C VAL A 181 4.22 -14.23 4.80
N ILE A 182 3.90 -12.95 4.71
CA ILE A 182 3.53 -12.13 5.88
C ILE A 182 2.16 -12.58 6.41
N ASP A 183 1.16 -12.63 5.55
CA ASP A 183 -0.17 -13.13 5.92
C ASP A 183 -0.13 -14.59 6.38
N GLY A 184 0.70 -15.42 5.74
CA GLY A 184 0.92 -16.81 6.14
C GLY A 184 1.46 -16.92 7.58
N LEU A 185 2.45 -16.10 7.93
CA LEU A 185 3.02 -16.05 9.28
C LEU A 185 2.02 -15.54 10.32
N VAL A 186 1.23 -14.52 9.98
CA VAL A 186 0.18 -13.97 10.86
C VAL A 186 -0.89 -15.03 11.12
N ASN A 187 -1.38 -15.69 10.07
CA ASN A 187 -2.36 -16.77 10.19
C ASN A 187 -1.83 -17.95 10.99
N PHE A 188 -0.56 -18.32 10.79
CA PHE A 188 0.09 -19.36 11.59
C PHE A 188 0.15 -18.97 13.07
N SER A 189 0.54 -17.73 13.39
CA SER A 189 0.55 -17.24 14.77
C SER A 189 -0.85 -17.30 15.38
N GLY A 190 -1.88 -16.87 14.64
CA GLY A 190 -3.27 -16.93 15.09
C GLY A 190 -3.72 -18.37 15.37
N TRP A 191 -3.44 -19.29 14.44
CA TRP A 191 -3.74 -20.71 14.62
C TRP A 191 -3.05 -21.29 15.86
N LEU A 192 -1.78 -20.95 16.10
CA LEU A 192 -1.02 -21.42 17.24
C LEU A 192 -1.60 -20.90 18.57
N THR A 193 -2.04 -19.64 18.60
CA THR A 193 -2.74 -19.07 19.77
C THR A 193 -4.05 -19.79 20.06
N VAL A 194 -4.86 -20.08 19.04
CA VAL A 194 -6.12 -20.81 19.22
C VAL A 194 -5.85 -22.23 19.73
N LYS A 195 -4.87 -22.93 19.16
CA LYS A 195 -4.50 -24.27 19.64
C LYS A 195 -3.95 -24.29 21.05
N TRP A 196 -3.22 -23.25 21.45
CA TRP A 196 -2.76 -23.10 22.82
C TRP A 196 -3.93 -22.87 23.79
N ALA A 197 -4.93 -22.09 23.39
CA ALA A 197 -6.15 -21.88 24.16
C ALA A 197 -6.95 -23.18 24.34
N ASP A 198 -7.13 -23.96 23.26
CA ASP A 198 -7.78 -25.28 23.31
C ASP A 198 -7.06 -26.21 24.30
N ALA A 199 -5.73 -26.26 24.26
CA ALA A 199 -4.92 -27.08 25.15
C ALA A 199 -5.06 -26.66 26.62
N LYS A 200 -5.05 -25.34 26.89
CA LYS A 200 -5.33 -24.81 28.22
C LYS A 200 -6.72 -25.19 28.71
N GLN A 201 -7.73 -25.07 27.86
CA GLN A 201 -9.11 -25.41 28.23
C GLN A 201 -9.24 -26.90 28.61
N LEU A 202 -8.59 -27.80 27.88
CA LEU A 202 -8.55 -29.22 28.23
C LEU A 202 -7.85 -29.47 29.57
N PHE A 203 -6.74 -28.78 29.83
CA PHE A 203 -6.04 -28.89 31.10
C PHE A 203 -6.89 -28.39 32.27
N ASP A 204 -7.56 -27.25 32.11
CA ASP A 204 -8.44 -26.68 33.14
C ASP A 204 -9.60 -27.62 33.44
N GLN A 205 -10.30 -28.14 32.42
CA GLN A 205 -11.44 -29.04 32.62
C GLN A 205 -11.05 -30.40 33.23
N TYR A 206 -9.92 -30.97 32.83
CA TYR A 206 -9.56 -32.31 33.26
C TYR A 206 -8.75 -32.32 34.56
N VAL A 207 -7.79 -31.41 34.69
CA VAL A 207 -6.85 -31.39 35.81
C VAL A 207 -7.35 -30.46 36.90
N VAL A 208 -7.65 -29.20 36.58
CA VAL A 208 -8.02 -28.20 37.60
C VAL A 208 -9.40 -28.51 38.15
N ASP A 209 -10.43 -28.57 37.30
CA ASP A 209 -11.79 -28.88 37.72
C ASP A 209 -11.90 -30.30 38.26
N GLY A 210 -11.16 -31.26 37.70
CA GLY A 210 -11.07 -32.62 38.22
C GLY A 210 -10.53 -32.66 39.66
N ALA A 211 -9.45 -31.95 39.94
CA ALA A 211 -8.87 -31.85 41.27
C ALA A 211 -9.80 -31.13 42.25
N VAL A 212 -10.40 -30.00 41.84
CA VAL A 212 -11.30 -29.21 42.67
C VAL A 212 -12.58 -29.98 43.00
N ASN A 213 -13.22 -30.58 42.00
CA ASN A 213 -14.42 -31.40 42.22
C ASN A 213 -14.09 -32.65 43.05
N GLY A 214 -12.94 -33.29 42.81
CA GLY A 214 -12.47 -34.41 43.62
C GLY A 214 -12.31 -34.05 45.10
N ALA A 215 -11.69 -32.91 45.40
CA ALA A 215 -11.59 -32.38 46.76
C ALA A 215 -12.99 -32.10 47.35
N GLY A 216 -13.91 -31.55 46.55
CA GLY A 216 -15.30 -31.34 46.92
C GLY A 216 -16.03 -32.64 47.30
N TYR A 217 -15.91 -33.68 46.46
CA TYR A 217 -16.52 -34.99 46.72
C TYR A 217 -15.95 -35.65 47.98
N LEU A 218 -14.64 -35.55 48.22
CA LEU A 218 -14.01 -36.03 49.45
C LEU A 218 -14.59 -35.32 50.68
N MET A 219 -14.72 -33.98 50.62
CA MET A 219 -15.26 -33.19 51.72
C MET A 219 -16.73 -33.51 52.00
N MET A 220 -17.54 -33.69 50.94
CA MET A 220 -18.94 -34.12 51.08
C MET A 220 -19.04 -35.53 51.69
N GLY A 221 -18.19 -36.46 51.28
CA GLY A 221 -18.13 -37.81 51.85
C GLY A 221 -17.78 -37.80 53.34
N LEU A 222 -16.77 -37.01 53.73
CA LEU A 222 -16.43 -36.79 55.14
C LEU A 222 -17.60 -36.20 55.92
N SER A 223 -18.27 -35.19 55.37
CA SER A 223 -19.43 -34.56 56.01
C SER A 223 -20.57 -35.54 56.25
N TRP A 224 -20.81 -36.46 55.30
CA TRP A 224 -21.83 -37.50 55.44
C TRP A 224 -21.47 -38.52 56.54
N LEU A 225 -20.20 -38.90 56.66
CA LEU A 225 -19.71 -39.73 57.77
C LEU A 225 -19.88 -39.03 59.13
N PHE A 226 -19.53 -37.74 59.23
CA PHE A 226 -19.74 -36.96 60.44
C PHE A 226 -21.22 -36.83 60.80
N ARG A 227 -22.11 -36.74 59.80
CA ARG A 227 -23.56 -36.71 60.03
C ARG A 227 -24.07 -38.01 60.67
N TYR A 228 -23.53 -39.17 60.29
CA TYR A 228 -23.91 -40.46 60.88
C TYR A 228 -23.42 -40.61 62.34
N LEU A 229 -22.39 -39.86 62.75
CA LEU A 229 -21.99 -39.80 64.16
C LEU A 229 -22.97 -38.97 65.00
N GLN A 230 -23.78 -38.12 64.38
CA GLN A 230 -24.75 -37.28 65.07
C GLN A 230 -26.15 -37.90 65.02
N ASN A 231 -26.36 -38.97 65.79
CA ASN A 231 -27.61 -39.74 65.80
C ASN A 231 -28.72 -39.15 66.70
N GLY A 232 -28.53 -37.96 67.29
CA GLY A 232 -29.55 -37.26 68.11
C GLY A 232 -29.88 -37.92 69.46
N SER A 233 -29.33 -39.09 69.77
CA SER A 233 -29.53 -39.78 71.05
C SER A 233 -28.64 -39.18 72.15
N LEU A 234 -29.25 -38.63 73.20
CA LEU A 234 -28.53 -38.06 74.35
C LEU A 234 -27.54 -39.06 74.99
N GLN A 235 -27.93 -40.32 75.07
CA GLN A 235 -27.13 -41.39 75.68
C GLN A 235 -25.83 -41.65 74.92
N PHE A 236 -25.88 -41.58 73.58
CA PHE A 236 -24.71 -41.75 72.72
C PHE A 236 -23.70 -40.61 72.92
N TYR A 237 -24.18 -39.37 73.04
CA TYR A 237 -23.32 -38.22 73.35
C TYR A 237 -22.69 -38.32 74.73
N THR A 238 -23.44 -38.74 75.76
CA THR A 238 -22.88 -38.96 77.11
C THR A 238 -21.79 -40.03 77.10
N LEU A 239 -21.99 -41.12 76.35
CA LEU A 239 -20.99 -42.18 76.20
C LEU A 239 -19.72 -41.67 75.51
N ILE A 240 -19.85 -40.90 74.42
CA ILE A 240 -18.69 -40.28 73.74
C ILE A 240 -17.93 -39.36 74.69
N VAL A 241 -18.62 -38.52 75.47
CA VAL A 241 -17.98 -37.62 76.44
C VAL A 241 -17.24 -38.40 77.53
N ALA A 242 -17.85 -39.45 78.08
CA ALA A 242 -17.22 -40.30 79.08
C ALA A 242 -16.00 -41.05 78.51
N ALA A 243 -16.12 -41.63 77.31
CA ALA A 243 -15.01 -42.28 76.61
C ALA A 243 -13.89 -41.30 76.28
N GLY A 244 -14.23 -40.07 75.88
CA GLY A 244 -13.28 -38.98 75.64
C GLY A 244 -12.53 -38.58 76.92
N ALA A 245 -13.23 -38.43 78.04
CA ALA A 245 -12.61 -38.10 79.33
C ALA A 245 -11.66 -39.21 79.81
N ILE A 246 -12.08 -40.48 79.72
CA ILE A 246 -11.23 -41.63 80.05
C ILE A 246 -10.01 -41.68 79.12
N GLY A 247 -10.21 -41.46 77.82
CA GLY A 247 -9.13 -41.39 76.83
C GLY A 247 -8.10 -40.31 77.15
N ILE A 248 -8.55 -39.10 77.51
CA ILE A 248 -7.66 -37.99 77.91
C ILE A 248 -6.85 -38.35 79.16
N VAL A 249 -7.48 -39.00 80.15
CA VAL A 249 -6.77 -39.46 81.36
C VAL A 249 -5.72 -40.51 81.02
N ILE A 250 -6.05 -41.51 80.20
CA ILE A 250 -5.09 -42.55 79.75
C ILE A 250 -3.94 -41.92 78.98
N TYR A 251 -4.22 -40.97 78.09
CA TYR A 251 -3.19 -40.23 77.35
C TYR A 251 -2.26 -39.44 78.28
N LYS A 252 -2.81 -38.77 79.30
CA LYS A 252 -2.00 -38.02 80.27
C LYS A 252 -1.19 -38.92 81.20
N VAL A 253 -1.71 -40.08 81.59
CA VAL A 253 -1.04 -41.00 82.52
C VAL A 253 0.01 -41.86 81.81
N THR A 254 -0.27 -42.28 80.57
CA THR A 254 0.60 -43.14 79.77
C THR A 254 0.47 -42.77 78.29
N PRO A 255 1.29 -41.81 77.80
CA PRO A 255 1.20 -41.33 76.42
C PRO A 255 1.48 -42.42 75.39
N GLU A 256 2.53 -43.23 75.63
CA GLU A 256 2.91 -44.35 74.76
C GLU A 256 1.80 -45.41 74.70
N GLY A 257 1.25 -45.79 75.85
CA GLY A 257 0.18 -46.79 75.96
C GLY A 257 -1.10 -46.38 75.23
N PHE A 258 -1.47 -45.10 75.29
CA PHE A 258 -2.66 -44.58 74.62
C PHE A 258 -2.64 -44.84 73.11
N TYR A 259 -1.50 -44.60 72.44
CA TYR A 259 -1.37 -44.87 71.01
C TYR A 259 -1.51 -46.36 70.68
N TYR A 260 -0.94 -47.26 71.51
CA TYR A 260 -1.11 -48.71 71.32
C TYR A 260 -2.55 -49.17 71.52
N TYR A 261 -3.26 -48.66 72.53
CA TYR A 261 -4.67 -48.99 72.74
C TYR A 261 -5.56 -48.45 71.61
N LEU A 262 -5.30 -47.24 71.14
CA LEU A 262 -6.02 -46.63 70.03
C LEU A 262 -5.78 -47.40 68.73
N ALA A 263 -4.53 -47.76 68.44
CA ALA A 263 -4.15 -48.58 67.28
C ALA A 263 -4.80 -49.96 67.35
N GLY A 264 -4.79 -50.61 68.52
CA GLY A 264 -5.46 -51.90 68.73
C GLY A 264 -6.96 -51.84 68.46
N LEU A 265 -7.64 -50.80 68.96
CA LEU A 265 -9.06 -50.55 68.68
C LEU A 265 -9.34 -50.30 67.20
N LEU A 266 -8.49 -49.51 66.54
CA LEU A 266 -8.58 -49.24 65.10
C LEU A 266 -8.41 -50.50 64.26
N ILE A 267 -7.41 -51.33 64.58
CA ILE A 267 -7.17 -52.62 63.91
C ILE A 267 -8.37 -53.57 64.12
N MET A 268 -8.93 -53.61 65.33
CA MET A 268 -10.15 -54.39 65.60
C MET A 268 -11.36 -53.87 64.82
N ALA A 269 -11.54 -52.55 64.72
CA ALA A 269 -12.63 -51.95 63.96
C ALA A 269 -12.48 -52.17 62.46
N LEU A 270 -11.27 -51.97 61.92
CA LEU A 270 -10.93 -52.20 60.52
C LEU A 270 -11.12 -53.67 60.15
N SER A 271 -10.61 -54.61 60.96
CA SER A 271 -10.80 -56.05 60.70
C SER A 271 -12.27 -56.45 60.68
N ARG A 272 -13.11 -55.89 61.56
CA ARG A 272 -14.57 -56.14 61.54
C ARG A 272 -15.24 -55.55 60.30
N LEU A 273 -14.85 -54.36 59.87
CA LEU A 273 -15.37 -53.74 58.65
C LEU A 273 -14.95 -54.51 57.39
N LEU A 274 -13.69 -54.95 57.32
CA LEU A 274 -13.15 -55.76 56.23
C LEU A 274 -13.88 -57.11 56.12
N VAL A 275 -14.09 -57.79 57.25
CA VAL A 275 -14.87 -59.04 57.32
C VAL A 275 -16.32 -58.81 56.88
N ARG A 276 -16.93 -57.68 57.26
CA ARG A 276 -18.31 -57.35 56.87
C ARG A 276 -18.42 -57.07 55.37
N SER A 277 -17.46 -56.35 54.80
CA SER A 277 -17.37 -56.05 53.36
C SER A 277 -17.17 -57.30 52.51
N LEU A 278 -16.26 -58.19 52.93
CA LEU A 278 -16.00 -59.46 52.24
C LEU A 278 -17.20 -60.42 52.30
N ARG A 279 -18.01 -60.35 53.36
CA ARG A 279 -19.22 -61.18 53.50
C ARG A 279 -20.34 -60.73 52.57
N THR A 280 -20.45 -59.45 52.28
CA THR A 280 -21.40 -58.89 51.30
C THR A 280 -21.02 -59.26 49.85
N GLU A 281 -19.74 -59.23 49.47
CA GLU A 281 -19.31 -59.67 48.12
C GLU A 281 -19.56 -61.16 47.84
N ARG A 282 -19.45 -62.02 48.86
CA ARG A 282 -19.76 -63.46 48.76
C ARG A 282 -21.25 -63.75 48.61
N ALA A 283 -22.13 -62.87 49.08
CA ALA A 283 -23.57 -63.04 48.93
C ALA A 283 -24.04 -62.73 47.49
N ASP A 284 -23.44 -61.72 46.84
CA ASP A 284 -23.79 -61.33 45.47
C ASP A 284 -23.22 -62.27 44.39
N SER A 285 -22.08 -62.91 44.66
CA SER A 285 -21.46 -63.86 43.72
C SER A 285 -22.14 -65.24 43.70
N GLY A 286 -22.93 -65.59 44.74
CA GLY A 286 -23.76 -66.79 44.76
C GLY A 286 -25.05 -66.70 43.94
N ALA A 287 -25.55 -65.48 43.69
CA ALA A 287 -26.81 -65.25 42.97
C ALA A 287 -26.67 -65.26 41.43
N LYS A 288 -25.45 -65.34 40.89
CA LYS A 288 -25.19 -65.27 39.43
C LYS A 288 -25.14 -66.62 38.71
N TYR A 289 -25.33 -67.75 39.40
CA TYR A 289 -25.30 -69.10 38.82
C TYR A 289 -26.65 -69.83 38.85
N GLU A 290 -27.72 -69.20 39.34
CA GLU A 290 -29.10 -69.69 39.23
C GLU A 290 -29.94 -68.68 38.44
N GLY A 291 -29.96 -68.84 37.12
CA GLY A 291 -30.73 -68.03 36.18
C GLY A 291 -30.57 -68.55 34.76
#